data_AF-A0A968PKT6-F1
#
_entry.id   AF-A0A968PKT6-F1
#
_cell.length_a   1.000
_cell.length_b   1.000
_cell.length_c   1.000
_cell.angle_alpha   90.00
_cell.angle_beta   90.00
_cell.angle_gamma   90.00
#
_symmetry.space_group_name_H-M   'P 1'
#
loop_
_entity.id
_entity.type
_entity.pdbx_description
1 polymer ?
#
loop_
_entity_poly.entity_id
_entity_poly.type
_entity_poly.pdbx_seq_one_letter_code
_entity_poly.pdbx_strand_id
1 'polypeptide(L)'
;MNVEEKNQLKALYKILVDENDPNKLPYLNVLGELVGQNSDFVSLKSLLASDAWPKAVDPNLICDQESETDKISRAEGILELLVEKDLKDRKFLDFGCGEGHVAYKALVQEPTISVGYDIKASSHWSNFGSNNKLLFTDNYDVVEKKWTIRCYLGL
;
A
#
# COMPACT_ATOMS: atom_id res chain seq x y z
N MET A 1 -30.93 17.58 23.60
CA MET A 1 -29.53 17.89 23.29
C MET A 1 -29.08 19.07 24.13
N ASN A 2 -28.17 18.84 25.06
CA ASN A 2 -27.64 19.87 25.96
C ASN A 2 -26.66 20.79 25.21
N VAL A 3 -26.24 21.87 25.87
CA VAL A 3 -25.38 22.92 25.26
C VAL A 3 -24.00 22.35 24.89
N GLU A 4 -23.49 21.41 25.68
CA GLU A 4 -22.23 20.70 25.45
C GLU A 4 -22.25 19.89 24.15
N GLU A 5 -23.30 19.08 23.97
CA GLU A 5 -23.53 18.23 22.80
C GLU A 5 -23.67 19.08 21.53
N LYS A 6 -24.36 20.23 21.61
CA LYS A 6 -24.46 21.19 20.50
C LYS A 6 -23.10 21.75 20.09
N ASN A 7 -22.20 21.98 21.04
CA ASN A 7 -20.88 22.55 20.76
C ASN A 7 -19.93 21.49 20.19
N GLN A 8 -20.00 20.25 20.67
CA GLN A 8 -19.23 19.12 20.13
C GLN A 8 -19.63 18.77 18.70
N LEU A 9 -20.94 18.78 18.39
CA LEU A 9 -21.43 18.57 17.02
C LEU A 9 -20.97 19.67 16.06
N LYS A 10 -20.97 20.94 16.50
CA LYS A 10 -20.44 22.06 15.70
C LYS A 10 -18.93 21.93 15.45
N ALA A 11 -18.17 21.44 16.42
CA ALA A 11 -16.73 21.21 16.27
C ALA A 11 -16.45 20.07 15.29
N LEU A 12 -17.17 18.95 15.38
CA LEU A 12 -17.05 17.84 14.43
C LEU A 12 -17.43 18.24 13.01
N TYR A 13 -18.51 19.03 12.85
CA TYR A 13 -18.94 19.55 11.55
C TYR A 13 -17.86 20.38 10.88
N LYS A 14 -17.14 21.21 11.65
CA LYS A 14 -16.04 22.04 11.15
C LYS A 14 -14.80 21.24 10.72
N ILE A 15 -14.62 20.04 11.28
CA ILE A 15 -13.52 19.12 10.92
C ILE A 15 -13.85 18.32 9.66
N LEU A 16 -15.12 17.95 9.48
CA LEU A 16 -15.55 17.00 8.45
C LEU A 16 -16.05 17.63 7.15
N VAL A 17 -16.35 18.93 7.15
CA VAL A 17 -17.01 19.59 6.01
C VAL A 17 -16.15 20.73 5.49
N ASP A 18 -15.70 20.62 4.23
CA ASP A 18 -15.15 21.77 3.49
C ASP A 18 -16.27 22.79 3.31
N GLU A 19 -16.02 24.03 3.75
CA GLU A 19 -17.04 25.08 3.75
C GLU A 19 -17.52 25.47 2.33
N ASN A 20 -16.83 25.00 1.28
CA ASN A 20 -17.11 25.35 -0.10
C ASN A 20 -17.86 24.27 -0.92
N ASP A 21 -18.21 23.11 -0.34
CA ASP A 21 -18.93 22.06 -1.07
C ASP A 21 -20.44 22.37 -1.20
N PRO A 22 -21.00 22.49 -2.41
CA PRO A 22 -22.43 22.76 -2.64
C PRO A 22 -23.35 21.55 -2.36
N ASN A 23 -22.85 20.34 -2.10
CA ASN A 23 -23.65 19.13 -1.87
C ASN A 23 -23.99 18.87 -0.38
N LYS A 24 -24.00 19.91 0.46
CA LYS A 24 -24.02 19.83 1.94
C LYS A 24 -25.26 19.24 2.62
N LEU A 25 -26.44 19.23 1.99
CA LEU A 25 -27.69 18.94 2.71
C LEU A 25 -27.96 17.46 3.11
N PRO A 26 -27.47 16.41 2.41
CA PRO A 26 -27.78 15.03 2.79
C PRO A 26 -27.10 14.56 4.09
N TYR A 27 -25.98 15.16 4.47
CA TYR A 27 -25.11 14.66 5.53
C TYR A 27 -25.61 14.99 6.96
N LEU A 28 -26.42 16.04 7.10
CA LEU A 28 -26.94 16.47 8.42
C LEU A 28 -27.95 15.47 9.02
N ASN A 29 -28.80 14.86 8.18
CA ASN A 29 -29.76 13.86 8.64
C ASN A 29 -29.06 12.54 9.01
N VAL A 30 -28.03 12.15 8.25
CA VAL A 30 -27.23 10.94 8.51
C VAL A 30 -26.42 11.06 9.80
N LEU A 31 -25.84 12.24 10.07
CA LEU A 31 -25.09 12.49 11.31
C LEU A 31 -26.01 12.59 12.53
N GLY A 32 -27.22 13.15 12.38
CA GLY A 32 -28.22 13.17 13.46
C GLY A 32 -28.67 11.78 13.92
N GLU A 33 -28.74 10.82 12.98
CA GLU A 33 -29.07 9.41 13.29
C GLU A 33 -27.86 8.63 13.84
N LEU A 34 -26.63 8.89 13.33
CA LEU A 34 -25.41 8.20 13.80
C LEU A 34 -24.94 8.63 15.19
N VAL A 35 -25.21 9.88 15.60
CA VAL A 35 -24.80 10.40 16.91
C VAL A 35 -25.72 9.90 18.04
N GLY A 36 -26.94 9.45 17.71
CA GLY A 36 -27.93 8.95 18.68
C GLY A 36 -27.78 7.47 19.05
N GLN A 37 -27.12 6.67 18.22
CA GLN A 37 -26.90 5.23 18.48
C GLN A 37 -25.57 4.77 17.89
N ASN A 38 -24.49 4.86 18.67
CA ASN A 38 -23.31 4.05 18.41
C ASN A 38 -22.44 4.00 19.67
N SER A 39 -22.96 3.32 20.70
CA SER A 39 -22.17 2.85 21.84
C SER A 39 -20.83 2.26 21.39
N ASP A 40 -20.85 1.62 20.22
CA ASP A 40 -19.73 0.92 19.61
C ASP A 40 -18.65 1.90 19.11
N PHE A 41 -19.04 3.05 18.54
CA PHE A 41 -18.08 4.06 18.10
C PHE A 41 -17.44 4.82 19.26
N VAL A 42 -18.22 5.10 20.31
CA VAL A 42 -17.69 5.68 21.55
C VAL A 42 -16.72 4.69 22.20
N SER A 43 -17.09 3.41 22.26
CA SER A 43 -16.24 2.33 22.76
C SER A 43 -14.96 2.17 21.94
N LEU A 44 -15.03 2.23 20.60
CA LEU A 44 -13.87 2.17 19.70
C LEU A 44 -12.91 3.34 19.91
N LYS A 45 -13.43 4.56 20.04
CA LYS A 45 -12.61 5.75 20.37
C LYS A 45 -11.92 5.60 21.72
N SER A 46 -12.63 5.11 22.72
CA SER A 46 -12.04 4.83 24.03
C SER A 46 -10.98 3.73 23.96
N LEU A 47 -11.18 2.69 23.12
CA LEU A 47 -10.21 1.62 22.92
C LEU A 47 -8.93 2.13 22.23
N LEU A 48 -9.05 2.98 21.21
CA LEU A 48 -7.92 3.59 20.49
C LEU A 48 -7.01 4.44 21.39
N ALA A 49 -7.59 5.05 22.43
CA ALA A 49 -6.86 5.84 23.42
C ALA A 49 -6.42 5.01 24.63
N SER A 50 -6.72 3.70 24.67
CA SER A 50 -6.40 2.82 25.79
C SER A 50 -5.13 2.02 25.53
N ASP A 51 -4.38 1.74 26.59
CA ASP A 51 -3.21 0.84 26.57
C ASP A 51 -3.60 -0.64 26.34
N ALA A 52 -4.90 -0.94 26.32
CA ALA A 52 -5.44 -2.26 26.01
C ALA A 52 -5.51 -2.52 24.49
N TRP A 53 -5.15 -1.54 23.65
CA TRP A 53 -5.08 -1.77 22.21
C TRP A 53 -4.00 -2.82 21.90
N PRO A 54 -4.33 -3.89 21.17
CA PRO A 54 -3.36 -4.94 20.89
C PRO A 54 -2.20 -4.38 20.08
N LYS A 55 -0.98 -4.79 20.43
CA LYS A 55 0.18 -4.50 19.59
C LYS A 55 -0.07 -5.09 18.20
N ALA A 56 0.13 -4.28 17.17
CA ALA A 56 -0.14 -4.66 15.79
C ALA A 56 0.68 -5.89 15.36
N VAL A 57 1.94 -5.97 15.82
CA VAL A 57 2.85 -7.10 15.61
C VAL A 57 3.95 -7.08 16.68
N ASP A 58 4.57 -8.22 16.97
CA ASP A 58 5.80 -8.29 17.76
C ASP A 58 6.90 -7.43 17.11
N PRO A 59 7.56 -6.51 17.84
CA PRO A 59 8.63 -5.69 17.30
C PRO A 59 9.76 -6.47 16.62
N ASN A 60 10.05 -7.70 17.06
CA ASN A 60 11.08 -8.53 16.47
C ASN A 60 10.68 -9.11 15.09
N LEU A 61 9.40 -9.03 14.74
CA LEU A 61 8.88 -9.40 13.42
C LEU A 61 8.78 -8.19 12.48
N ILE A 62 9.13 -6.99 12.97
CA ILE A 62 9.22 -5.79 12.15
C ILE A 62 10.59 -5.81 11.46
N CYS A 63 10.58 -5.75 10.13
CA CYS A 63 11.79 -5.61 9.33
C CYS A 63 12.55 -4.34 9.75
N ASP A 64 13.83 -4.47 10.08
CA ASP A 64 14.69 -3.32 10.27
C ASP A 64 14.88 -2.61 8.91
N GLN A 65 14.52 -1.33 8.85
CA GLN A 65 14.60 -0.52 7.63
C GLN A 65 16.03 -0.14 7.27
N GLU A 66 16.98 -0.27 8.20
CA GLU A 66 18.39 0.01 7.95
C GLU A 66 19.19 -1.27 7.61
N SER A 67 18.58 -2.45 7.76
CA SER A 67 19.20 -3.75 7.45
C SER A 67 18.84 -4.23 6.05
N GLU A 68 19.80 -4.19 5.12
CA GLU A 68 19.62 -4.75 3.78
C GLU A 68 19.34 -6.25 3.78
N THR A 69 19.93 -6.98 4.73
CA THR A 69 19.68 -8.42 4.90
C THR A 69 18.22 -8.68 5.27
N ASP A 70 17.64 -7.87 6.16
CA ASP A 70 16.26 -8.02 6.60
C ASP A 70 15.30 -7.70 5.44
N LYS A 71 15.59 -6.65 4.66
CA LYS A 71 14.79 -6.31 3.47
C LYS A 71 14.81 -7.42 2.43
N ILE A 72 15.96 -8.04 2.19
CA ILE A 72 16.08 -9.19 1.28
C ILE A 72 15.32 -10.40 1.82
N SER A 73 15.41 -10.68 3.13
CA SER A 73 14.67 -11.77 3.77
C SER A 73 13.16 -11.54 3.71
N ARG A 74 12.71 -10.29 3.91
CA ARG A 74 11.31 -9.89 3.74
C ARG A 74 10.85 -10.07 2.29
N ALA A 75 11.67 -9.68 1.32
CA ALA A 75 11.37 -9.84 -0.10
C ALA A 75 11.22 -11.32 -0.49
N GLU A 76 12.04 -12.20 0.08
CA GLU A 76 11.93 -13.65 -0.07
C GLU A 76 10.60 -14.17 0.48
N GLY A 77 10.24 -13.80 1.70
CA GLY A 77 8.96 -14.18 2.30
C GLY A 77 7.76 -13.70 1.49
N ILE A 78 7.82 -12.49 0.90
CA ILE A 78 6.77 -11.98 0.00
C ILE A 78 6.61 -12.89 -1.22
N LEU A 79 7.72 -13.26 -1.87
CA LEU A 79 7.68 -14.14 -3.05
C LEU A 79 7.15 -15.53 -2.69
N GLU A 80 7.60 -16.11 -1.58
CA GLU A 80 7.15 -17.44 -1.15
C GLU A 80 5.67 -17.49 -0.76
N LEU A 81 5.16 -16.43 -0.12
CA LEU A 81 3.79 -16.40 0.39
C LEU A 81 2.76 -15.93 -0.64
N LEU A 82 3.13 -15.01 -1.53
CA LEU A 82 2.19 -14.37 -2.45
C LEU A 82 2.30 -14.89 -3.89
N VAL A 83 3.46 -15.41 -4.29
CA VAL A 83 3.70 -15.88 -5.64
C VAL A 83 3.61 -17.40 -5.68
N GLU A 84 2.41 -17.92 -5.92
CA GLU A 84 2.14 -19.37 -5.94
C GLU A 84 2.81 -20.12 -7.10
N LYS A 85 3.19 -19.39 -8.16
CA LYS A 85 3.74 -19.97 -9.39
C LYS A 85 5.22 -19.66 -9.51
N ASP A 86 5.98 -20.68 -9.88
CA ASP A 86 7.37 -20.53 -10.29
C ASP A 86 7.50 -19.48 -11.40
N LEU A 87 8.45 -18.57 -11.23
CA LEU A 87 8.70 -17.44 -12.13
C LEU A 87 9.59 -17.81 -13.32
N LYS A 88 10.12 -19.03 -13.37
CA LYS A 88 10.99 -19.47 -14.46
C LYS A 88 10.35 -19.25 -15.82
N ASP A 89 11.09 -18.57 -16.70
CA ASP A 89 10.66 -18.22 -18.06
C ASP A 89 9.36 -17.41 -18.12
N ARG A 90 8.97 -16.76 -17.01
CA ARG A 90 7.84 -15.83 -16.92
C ARG A 90 8.34 -14.39 -16.78
N LYS A 91 7.43 -13.45 -17.01
CA LYS A 91 7.63 -12.05 -16.67
C LYS A 91 7.12 -11.82 -15.26
N PHE A 92 7.89 -11.08 -14.46
CA PHE A 92 7.50 -10.64 -13.12
C PHE A 92 7.42 -9.12 -13.09
N LEU A 93 6.42 -8.60 -12.38
CA LEU A 93 6.20 -7.17 -12.19
C LEU A 93 5.81 -6.91 -10.75
N ASP A 94 6.59 -6.06 -10.10
CA ASP A 94 6.37 -5.55 -8.76
C ASP A 94 5.90 -4.08 -8.86
N PHE A 95 4.63 -3.84 -8.52
CA PHE A 95 4.01 -2.52 -8.53
C PHE A 95 4.19 -1.83 -7.18
N GLY A 96 4.73 -0.61 -7.19
CA GLY A 96 5.10 0.07 -5.95
C GLY A 96 6.33 -0.56 -5.33
N CYS A 97 7.33 -0.86 -6.16
CA CYS A 97 8.51 -1.63 -5.74
C CYS A 97 9.39 -0.88 -4.73
N GLY A 98 9.20 0.43 -4.53
CA GLY A 98 10.00 1.26 -3.64
C GLY A 98 11.49 1.11 -3.94
N GLU A 99 12.23 0.55 -2.97
CA GLU A 99 13.67 0.31 -3.12
C GLU A 99 14.03 -0.83 -4.07
N GLY A 100 13.11 -1.74 -4.41
CA GLY A 100 13.29 -2.73 -5.48
C GLY A 100 13.69 -4.15 -5.05
N HIS A 101 13.73 -4.46 -3.75
CA HIS A 101 14.20 -5.75 -3.22
C HIS A 101 13.39 -6.96 -3.71
N VAL A 102 12.07 -6.83 -3.85
CA VAL A 102 11.20 -7.93 -4.33
C VAL A 102 11.47 -8.24 -5.79
N ALA A 103 11.45 -7.22 -6.66
CA ALA A 103 11.83 -7.38 -8.07
C ALA A 103 13.27 -7.92 -8.23
N TYR A 104 14.22 -7.50 -7.40
CA TYR A 104 15.57 -8.05 -7.42
C TYR A 104 15.60 -9.53 -6.98
N LYS A 105 14.98 -9.87 -5.84
CA LYS A 105 14.98 -11.24 -5.30
C LYS A 105 14.25 -12.22 -6.23
N ALA A 106 13.26 -11.76 -7.00
CA ALA A 106 12.57 -12.57 -7.99
C ALA A 106 13.50 -13.16 -9.06
N LEU A 107 14.68 -12.57 -9.30
CA LEU A 107 15.68 -13.11 -10.23
C LEU A 107 16.17 -14.51 -9.87
N VAL A 108 16.10 -14.90 -8.59
CA VAL A 108 16.51 -16.23 -8.11
C VAL A 108 15.69 -17.35 -8.78
N GLN A 109 14.43 -17.07 -9.14
CA GLN A 109 13.55 -18.02 -9.84
C GLN A 109 13.71 -17.95 -11.38
N GLU A 110 14.76 -17.30 -11.89
CA GLU A 110 15.10 -17.23 -13.31
C GLU A 110 13.98 -16.73 -14.26
N PRO A 111 13.30 -15.61 -13.96
CA PRO A 111 12.31 -15.05 -14.89
C PRO A 111 12.94 -14.66 -16.23
N THR A 112 12.10 -14.53 -17.26
CA THR A 112 12.47 -13.88 -18.52
C THR A 112 12.87 -12.43 -18.28
N ILE A 113 12.11 -11.73 -17.44
CA ILE A 113 12.38 -10.37 -16.98
C ILE A 113 11.65 -10.13 -15.66
N SER A 114 12.31 -9.43 -14.74
CA SER A 114 11.75 -8.90 -13.51
C SER A 114 11.74 -7.38 -13.59
N VAL A 115 10.56 -6.78 -13.43
CA VAL A 115 10.37 -5.32 -13.53
C VAL A 115 9.90 -4.80 -12.18
N GLY A 116 10.65 -3.87 -11.59
CA GLY A 116 10.19 -3.06 -10.47
C GLY A 116 9.71 -1.71 -10.98
N TYR A 117 8.43 -1.39 -10.74
CA TYR A 117 7.86 -0.09 -11.08
C TYR A 117 7.43 0.65 -9.82
N ASP A 118 7.80 1.92 -9.73
CA ASP A 118 7.30 2.84 -8.72
C ASP A 118 7.04 4.21 -9.35
N ILE A 119 6.12 5.00 -8.80
CA ILE A 119 5.89 6.37 -9.28
C ILE A 119 7.08 7.31 -9.02
N LYS A 120 7.98 6.92 -8.10
CA LYS A 120 9.18 7.68 -7.77
C LYS A 120 10.42 6.82 -7.97
N ALA A 121 11.37 7.31 -8.75
CA ALA A 121 12.67 6.69 -8.85
C ALA A 121 13.38 6.62 -7.49
N SER A 122 13.92 5.45 -7.15
CA SER A 122 14.75 5.28 -5.96
C SER A 122 16.23 5.28 -6.33
N SER A 123 17.04 6.02 -5.57
CA SER A 123 18.50 5.95 -5.67
C SER A 123 19.05 4.57 -5.29
N HIS A 124 18.27 3.76 -4.56
CA HIS A 124 18.66 2.43 -4.17
C HIS A 124 18.78 1.46 -5.36
N TRP A 125 18.07 1.73 -6.47
CA TRP A 125 18.05 0.83 -7.64
C TRP A 125 19.44 0.57 -8.23
N SER A 126 20.37 1.52 -8.13
CA SER A 126 21.75 1.33 -8.60
C SER A 126 22.54 0.31 -7.77
N ASN A 127 22.12 0.00 -6.54
CA ASN A 127 22.82 -0.92 -5.64
C ASN A 127 22.72 -2.37 -6.09
N PHE A 128 21.69 -2.73 -6.86
CA PHE A 128 21.51 -4.08 -7.40
C PHE A 128 22.36 -4.38 -8.64
N GLY A 129 23.09 -3.37 -9.14
CA GLY A 129 23.91 -3.48 -10.33
C GLY A 129 23.12 -3.69 -11.63
N SER A 130 23.86 -3.78 -12.73
CA SER A 130 23.28 -3.97 -14.06
C SER A 130 22.96 -5.45 -14.29
N ASN A 131 21.70 -5.77 -14.56
CA ASN A 131 21.26 -7.11 -14.95
C ASN A 131 20.30 -7.03 -16.14
N ASN A 132 20.53 -7.79 -17.20
CA ASN A 132 19.72 -7.74 -18.42
C ASN A 132 18.28 -8.26 -18.25
N LYS A 133 18.03 -9.02 -17.17
CA LYS A 133 16.72 -9.52 -16.77
C LYS A 133 16.08 -8.66 -15.68
N LEU A 134 16.74 -7.61 -15.18
CA LEU A 134 16.19 -6.70 -14.18
C LEU A 134 15.95 -5.33 -14.78
N LEU A 135 14.79 -4.75 -14.52
CA LEU A 135 14.48 -3.39 -14.93
C LEU A 135 13.80 -2.66 -13.78
N PHE A 136 14.39 -1.57 -13.32
CA PHE A 136 13.70 -0.60 -12.49
C PHE A 136 13.31 0.60 -13.33
N THR A 137 12.09 1.11 -13.15
CA THR A 137 11.62 2.27 -13.89
C THR A 137 10.54 3.01 -13.14
N ASP A 138 10.52 4.33 -13.28
CA ASP A 138 9.44 5.22 -12.88
C ASP A 138 8.52 5.61 -14.04
N ASN A 139 8.79 5.08 -15.23
CA ASN A 139 8.04 5.36 -16.44
C ASN A 139 7.13 4.17 -16.78
N TYR A 140 5.83 4.37 -16.59
CA TYR A 140 4.82 3.34 -16.84
C TYR A 140 4.77 2.90 -18.32
N ASP A 141 5.05 3.79 -19.27
CA ASP A 141 5.09 3.44 -20.71
C ASP A 141 6.15 2.39 -21.01
N VAL A 142 7.25 2.37 -20.23
CA VAL A 142 8.29 1.35 -20.35
C VAL A 142 7.76 0.00 -19.90
N VAL A 143 7.01 -0.03 -18.79
CA VAL A 143 6.35 -1.24 -18.27
C VAL A 143 5.37 -1.78 -19.29
N GLU A 144 4.49 -0.92 -19.83
CA GLU A 144 3.48 -1.30 -20.83
C GLU A 144 4.14 -1.93 -22.05
N LYS A 145 5.18 -1.30 -22.63
CA LYS A 145 5.92 -1.86 -23.78
C LYS A 145 6.53 -3.23 -23.50
N LYS A 146 6.92 -3.51 -22.26
CA LYS A 146 7.45 -4.82 -21.85
C LYS A 146 6.34 -5.84 -21.61
N TRP A 147 5.14 -5.40 -21.24
CA TRP A 147 4.02 -6.25 -20.89
C TRP A 147 3.11 -6.60 -22.06
N THR A 148 3.00 -5.73 -23.07
CA THR A 148 2.18 -5.98 -24.26
C THR A 148 2.62 -7.26 -24.96
N ILE A 149 1.80 -8.30 -24.79
CA ILE A 149 1.87 -9.52 -25.57
C ILE A 149 1.70 -9.10 -27.03
N ARG A 150 2.69 -9.38 -27.87
CA ARG A 150 2.45 -9.44 -29.32
C ARG A 150 1.46 -10.58 -29.54
N CYS A 151 0.18 -10.28 -29.46
CA CYS A 151 -0.84 -11.06 -30.15
C CYS A 151 -0.57 -10.84 -31.64
N TYR A 152 0.35 -11.60 -32.21
CA TYR A 152 0.28 -11.88 -33.64
C TYR A 152 -0.97 -12.76 -33.83
N LEU A 153 -2.13 -12.12 -33.97
CA LEU A 153 -3.22 -12.71 -34.72
C LEU A 153 -2.77 -12.71 -36.18
N GLY A 154 -1.99 -13.74 -36.52
CA GLY A 154 -1.83 -14.18 -37.89
C GLY A 154 -2.99 -15.10 -38.22
N LEU A 155 -4.10 -14.51 -38.65
CA LEU A 155 -5.10 -15.10 -39.55
C LEU A 155 -5.68 -13.98 -40.41
#